data_AF-A0A7C1XZY2-F1
#
_entry.id   AF-A0A7C1XZY2-F1
#
_cell.length_a   1.000
_cell.length_b   1.000
_cell.length_c   1.000
_cell.angle_alpha   90.00
_cell.angle_beta   90.00
_cell.angle_gamma   90.00
#
_symmetry.space_group_name_H-M   'P 1'
#
loop_
_entity.id
_entity.type
_entity.pdbx_description
1 polymer ?
#
loop_
_entity_poly.entity_id
_entity_poly.type
_entity_poly.pdbx_seq_one_letter_code
_entity_poly.pdbx_strand_id
1 'polypeptide(L)'
;MKSLLIGEQIALTLWVGGMWIVGYVVAPVLFRTLDDRMLAGNLAGQMFTIMSYIGLVCAVLLLSGQWSALGVEVLRAWRFWLLVAMLAVVLVGQFVLQPMMAELKAAGLDGEHATSFGRLHGVASILFLFNSLAGLTLVVAGLRAAELP
;
A
#
# COMPACT_ATOMS: atom_id res chain seq x y z
N MET A 1 6.70 -3.15 -26.92
CA MET A 1 7.50 -2.67 -25.78
C MET A 1 7.03 -1.32 -25.23
N LYS A 2 6.86 -0.27 -26.04
CA LYS A 2 6.45 1.07 -25.59
C LYS A 2 5.09 1.14 -24.86
N SER A 3 4.11 0.33 -25.27
CA SER A 3 2.79 0.28 -24.63
C SER A 3 2.81 -0.36 -23.23
N LEU A 4 3.65 -1.37 -23.00
CA LEU A 4 3.83 -2.01 -21.69
C LEU A 4 4.40 -1.03 -20.66
N LEU A 5 5.34 -0.18 -21.09
CA LEU A 5 5.93 0.88 -20.27
C LEU A 5 4.90 1.91 -19.80
N ILE A 6 3.98 2.32 -20.67
CA ILE A 6 2.92 3.27 -20.31
C ILE A 6 1.97 2.66 -19.27
N GLY A 7 1.58 1.39 -19.44
CA GLY A 7 0.74 0.69 -18.48
C GLY A 7 1.38 0.57 -17.11
N GLU A 8 2.67 0.24 -17.06
CA GLU A 8 3.47 0.17 -15.83
C GLU A 8 3.53 1.53 -15.10
N GLN A 9 3.75 2.62 -15.84
CA GLN A 9 3.76 3.98 -15.28
C GLN A 9 2.40 4.36 -14.71
N ILE A 10 1.32 4.12 -15.45
CA ILE A 10 -0.05 4.41 -14.98
C ILE A 10 -0.37 3.62 -13.71
N ALA A 11 -0.02 2.33 -13.67
CA ALA A 11 -0.24 1.47 -12.50
C ALA A 11 0.55 1.97 -11.28
N LEU A 12 1.81 2.37 -11.45
CA LEU A 12 2.59 2.97 -10.36
C LEU A 12 2.03 4.31 -9.90
N THR A 13 1.66 5.19 -10.83
CA THR A 13 1.08 6.50 -10.49
C THR A 13 -0.20 6.32 -9.69
N LEU A 14 -1.08 5.41 -10.13
CA LEU A 14 -2.32 5.10 -9.42
C LEU A 14 -2.05 4.52 -8.03
N TRP A 15 -1.17 3.52 -7.93
CA TRP A 15 -0.91 2.85 -6.66
C TRP A 15 -0.20 3.75 -5.67
N VAL A 16 0.95 4.32 -6.04
CA VAL A 16 1.79 5.12 -5.15
C VAL A 16 1.12 6.46 -4.83
N GLY A 17 0.59 7.14 -5.85
CA GLY A 17 -0.12 8.41 -5.68
C GLY A 17 -1.39 8.24 -4.85
N GLY A 18 -2.22 7.24 -5.16
CA GLY A 18 -3.43 6.94 -4.40
C GLY A 18 -3.13 6.60 -2.94
N MET A 19 -2.12 5.77 -2.70
CA MET A 19 -1.66 5.43 -1.34
C MET A 19 -1.26 6.69 -0.55
N TRP A 20 -0.45 7.57 -1.14
CA TRP A 20 -0.01 8.80 -0.47
C TRP A 20 -1.17 9.74 -0.16
N ILE A 21 -2.10 9.93 -1.11
CA ILE A 21 -3.28 10.76 -0.90
C ILE A 21 -4.13 10.18 0.23
N VAL A 22 -4.43 8.88 0.22
CA VAL A 22 -5.24 8.25 1.27
C VAL A 22 -4.57 8.37 2.65
N GLY A 23 -3.27 8.04 2.74
CA GLY A 23 -2.58 7.97 4.02
C GLY A 23 -2.15 9.31 4.62
N TYR A 24 -1.64 10.22 3.80
CA TYR A 24 -1.03 11.48 4.27
C TYR A 24 -1.93 12.71 4.11
N VAL A 25 -3.01 12.61 3.33
CA VAL A 25 -3.95 13.72 3.13
C VAL A 25 -5.32 13.36 3.67
N VAL A 26 -5.97 12.33 3.14
CA VAL A 26 -7.37 12.03 3.44
C VAL A 26 -7.54 11.58 4.89
N ALA A 27 -6.75 10.62 5.37
CA ALA A 27 -6.88 10.16 6.76
C ALA A 27 -6.66 11.30 7.78
N PRO A 28 -5.61 12.13 7.71
CA PRO A 28 -5.46 13.28 8.60
C PRO A 28 -6.59 14.30 8.52
N VAL A 29 -7.11 14.55 7.31
CA VAL A 29 -8.27 15.45 7.13
C VAL A 29 -9.49 14.88 7.86
N LEU A 30 -9.83 13.61 7.66
CA LEU A 30 -10.98 12.97 8.31
C LEU A 30 -10.91 13.08 9.85
N PHE A 31 -9.76 12.78 10.44
CA PHE A 31 -9.57 12.85 11.89
C PHE A 31 -9.54 14.28 12.45
N ARG A 32 -9.31 15.29 11.61
CA ARG A 32 -9.31 16.69 12.02
C ARG A 32 -10.67 17.37 11.82
N THR A 33 -11.46 16.92 10.83
CA THR A 33 -12.73 17.57 10.46
C THR A 33 -13.96 16.93 11.10
N LEU A 34 -13.91 15.65 11.45
CA LEU A 34 -15.05 14.94 12.05
C LEU A 34 -14.91 14.92 13.57
N ASP A 35 -15.96 15.36 14.26
CA ASP A 35 -16.03 15.30 15.73
C ASP A 35 -16.09 13.84 16.23
N ASP A 36 -16.75 12.97 15.48
CA ASP A 36 -16.80 11.54 15.74
C ASP A 36 -15.54 10.83 15.20
N ARG A 37 -14.61 10.55 16.13
CA ARG A 37 -13.37 9.81 15.84
C ARG A 37 -13.61 8.36 15.37
N MET A 38 -14.69 7.72 15.82
CA MET A 38 -15.03 6.37 15.39
C MET A 38 -15.45 6.38 13.92
N LEU A 39 -16.28 7.35 13.53
CA LEU A 39 -16.67 7.57 12.14
C LEU A 39 -15.45 7.86 11.25
N ALA A 40 -14.55 8.77 11.68
CA ALA A 40 -13.31 9.06 10.96
C ALA A 40 -12.46 7.80 10.75
N GLY A 41 -12.27 7.00 11.80
CA GLY A 41 -11.51 5.75 11.75
C GLY A 41 -12.16 4.67 10.87
N ASN A 42 -13.48 4.66 10.75
CA ASN A 42 -14.21 3.73 9.87
C ASN A 42 -14.08 4.14 8.40
N LEU A 43 -14.27 5.43 8.08
CA LEU A 43 -14.07 5.95 6.73
C LEU A 43 -12.62 5.78 6.27
N ALA A 44 -11.65 6.11 7.11
CA ALA A 44 -10.24 5.89 6.82
C ALA A 44 -9.96 4.40 6.53
N GLY A 45 -10.49 3.50 7.36
CA GLY A 45 -10.39 2.05 7.16
C GLY A 45 -10.91 1.62 5.79
N GLN A 46 -12.12 2.05 5.40
CA GLN A 46 -12.70 1.73 4.09
C GLN A 46 -11.84 2.23 2.93
N MET A 47 -11.28 3.44 3.02
CA MET A 47 -10.40 3.97 1.98
C MET A 47 -9.09 3.19 1.87
N PHE A 48 -8.51 2.76 3.00
CA PHE A 48 -7.35 1.85 3.00
C PHE A 48 -7.69 0.47 2.45
N THR A 49 -8.88 -0.06 2.69
CA THR A 49 -9.36 -1.31 2.07
C THR A 49 -9.43 -1.18 0.56
N ILE A 50 -10.08 -0.13 0.05
CA ILE A 50 -10.19 0.14 -1.39
C ILE A 50 -8.79 0.27 -2.00
N MET A 51 -7.92 1.07 -1.37
CA MET A 51 -6.56 1.27 -1.86
C MET A 51 -5.71 -0.01 -1.81
N SER A 52 -5.97 -0.89 -0.84
CA SER A 52 -5.33 -2.21 -0.76
C SER A 52 -5.72 -3.07 -1.96
N TYR A 53 -7.02 -3.15 -2.32
CA TYR A 53 -7.45 -3.87 -3.52
C TYR A 53 -6.90 -3.28 -4.83
N ILE A 54 -6.87 -1.95 -4.95
CA ILE A 54 -6.20 -1.27 -6.09
C ILE A 54 -4.72 -1.66 -6.11
N GLY A 55 -4.05 -1.64 -4.95
CA GLY A 55 -2.65 -2.05 -4.81
C GLY A 55 -2.40 -3.50 -5.21
N LEU A 56 -3.30 -4.44 -4.86
CA LEU A 56 -3.20 -5.84 -5.28
C LEU A 56 -3.28 -5.96 -6.82
N VAL A 57 -4.22 -5.27 -7.45
CA VAL A 57 -4.35 -5.26 -8.92
C VAL A 57 -3.10 -4.67 -9.56
N CYS A 58 -2.63 -3.52 -9.06
CA CYS A 58 -1.41 -2.88 -9.55
C CYS A 58 -0.19 -3.78 -9.36
N ALA A 59 -0.03 -4.45 -8.22
CA ALA A 59 1.07 -5.37 -7.96
C ALA A 59 1.09 -6.52 -8.97
N VAL A 60 -0.05 -7.15 -9.23
CA VAL A 60 -0.16 -8.24 -10.22
C VAL A 60 0.22 -7.74 -11.61
N LEU A 61 -0.31 -6.58 -12.03
CA LEU A 61 0.01 -5.99 -13.33
C LEU A 61 1.51 -5.67 -13.45
N LEU A 62 2.11 -5.05 -12.44
CA LEU A 62 3.53 -4.68 -12.45
C LEU A 62 4.47 -5.89 -12.41
N LEU A 63 4.17 -6.89 -11.58
CA LEU A 63 4.94 -8.14 -11.51
C LEU A 63 4.85 -8.93 -12.81
N SER A 64 3.65 -9.02 -13.41
CA SER A 64 3.46 -9.66 -14.71
C SER A 64 4.19 -8.91 -15.83
N GLY A 65 4.20 -7.57 -15.80
CA GLY A 65 4.96 -6.71 -16.70
C GLY A 65 6.45 -7.01 -16.63
N GLN A 66 7.03 -7.01 -15.42
CA GLN A 66 8.44 -7.35 -15.18
C GLN A 66 8.79 -8.76 -15.66
N TRP A 67 7.96 -9.75 -15.34
CA TRP A 67 8.15 -11.13 -15.77
C TRP A 67 8.09 -11.28 -17.29
N SER A 68 7.13 -10.61 -17.94
CA SER A 68 7.00 -10.64 -19.40
C SER A 68 8.19 -9.99 -20.12
N ALA A 69 8.83 -9.00 -19.49
CA ALA A 69 9.94 -8.26 -20.07
C ALA A 69 11.29 -8.96 -19.88
N LEU A 70 11.53 -9.57 -18.72
CA LEU A 70 12.84 -10.12 -18.35
C LEU A 70 12.87 -11.67 -18.26
N GLY A 71 11.71 -12.33 -18.26
CA GLY A 71 11.61 -13.77 -18.03
C GLY A 71 12.25 -14.15 -16.70
N VAL A 72 13.02 -15.25 -16.68
CA VAL A 72 13.68 -15.77 -15.47
C VAL A 72 14.71 -14.80 -14.88
N GLU A 73 15.33 -13.93 -15.70
CA GLU A 73 16.31 -12.94 -15.22
C GLU A 73 15.70 -11.90 -14.27
N VAL A 74 14.36 -11.78 -14.23
CA VAL A 74 13.65 -10.93 -13.28
C VAL A 74 13.97 -11.27 -11.82
N LEU A 75 14.33 -12.52 -11.52
CA LEU A 75 14.69 -12.96 -10.17
C LEU A 75 15.98 -12.32 -9.64
N ARG A 76 16.81 -11.76 -10.53
CA ARG A 76 18.01 -10.97 -10.17
C ARG A 76 17.71 -9.47 -10.03
N ALA A 77 16.52 -9.02 -10.43
CA ALA A 77 16.16 -7.61 -10.42
C ALA A 77 15.64 -7.17 -9.04
N TRP A 78 16.32 -6.21 -8.41
CA TRP A 78 15.89 -5.67 -7.11
C TRP A 78 14.49 -5.04 -7.15
N ARG A 79 14.08 -4.46 -8.30
CA ARG A 79 12.73 -3.87 -8.49
C ARG A 79 11.63 -4.92 -8.33
N PHE A 80 11.87 -6.14 -8.81
CA PHE A 80 10.92 -7.24 -8.69
C PHE A 80 10.72 -7.63 -7.24
N TRP A 81 11.82 -7.85 -6.51
CA TRP A 81 11.74 -8.18 -5.08
C TRP A 81 11.16 -7.05 -4.24
N LEU A 82 11.40 -5.79 -4.60
CA LEU A 82 10.74 -4.66 -3.94
C LEU A 82 9.22 -4.67 -4.18
N LEU A 83 8.76 -4.93 -5.40
CA LEU A 83 7.32 -5.11 -5.69
C LEU A 83 6.72 -6.29 -4.93
N VAL A 84 7.44 -7.42 -4.82
CA VAL A 84 7.02 -8.58 -4.03
C VAL A 84 6.90 -8.22 -2.54
N ALA A 85 7.87 -7.49 -1.99
CA ALA A 85 7.83 -7.02 -0.61
C ALA A 85 6.64 -6.06 -0.37
N MET A 86 6.42 -5.11 -1.29
CA MET A 86 5.27 -4.22 -1.24
C MET A 86 3.93 -4.98 -1.28
N LEU A 87 3.82 -5.98 -2.16
CA LEU A 87 2.66 -6.87 -2.23
C LEU A 87 2.45 -7.63 -0.92
N ALA A 88 3.51 -8.19 -0.34
CA ALA A 88 3.43 -8.90 0.95
C ALA A 88 2.93 -7.98 2.06
N VAL A 89 3.38 -6.71 2.08
CA VAL A 89 2.89 -5.71 3.03
C VAL A 89 1.40 -5.42 2.84
N VAL A 90 0.92 -5.28 1.60
CA VAL A 90 -0.52 -5.09 1.33
C VAL A 90 -1.32 -6.30 1.81
N LEU A 91 -0.83 -7.53 1.54
CA LEU A 91 -1.50 -8.76 1.98
C LEU A 91 -1.60 -8.84 3.51
N VAL A 92 -0.50 -8.61 4.22
CA VAL A 92 -0.48 -8.60 5.70
C VAL A 92 -1.38 -7.47 6.24
N GLY A 93 -1.30 -6.28 5.67
CA GLY A 93 -2.13 -5.15 6.08
C GLY A 93 -3.62 -5.42 5.93
N GLN A 94 -4.05 -5.92 4.76
CA GLN A 94 -5.45 -6.11 4.41
C GLN A 94 -6.07 -7.35 5.05
N PHE A 95 -5.34 -8.47 5.12
CA PHE A 95 -5.90 -9.77 5.52
C PHE A 95 -5.51 -10.20 6.94
N VAL A 96 -4.59 -9.50 7.60
CA VAL A 96 -4.20 -9.79 8.98
C VAL A 96 -4.46 -8.59 9.88
N LEU A 97 -3.81 -7.45 9.61
CA LEU A 97 -3.88 -6.30 10.53
C LEU A 97 -5.24 -5.63 10.55
N GLN A 98 -5.87 -5.41 9.39
CA GLN A 98 -7.20 -4.81 9.33
C GLN A 98 -8.27 -5.62 10.07
N PRO A 99 -8.42 -6.95 9.86
CA PRO A 99 -9.35 -7.78 10.62
C PRO A 99 -9.12 -7.69 12.13
N MET A 100 -7.88 -7.84 12.61
CA MET A 100 -7.56 -7.75 14.03
C MET A 100 -7.92 -6.37 14.62
N MET A 101 -7.65 -5.29 13.89
CA MET A 101 -8.04 -3.94 14.31
C MET A 101 -9.57 -3.75 14.31
N ALA A 102 -10.29 -4.34 13.37
CA ALA A 102 -11.74 -4.28 13.29
C ALA A 102 -12.41 -5.02 14.45
N GLU A 103 -11.88 -6.19 14.83
CA GLU A 103 -12.34 -6.95 16.00
C GLU A 103 -12.20 -6.13 17.29
N LEU A 104 -11.04 -5.51 17.50
CA LEU A 104 -10.81 -4.64 18.67
C LEU A 104 -11.73 -3.41 18.68
N LYS A 105 -11.99 -2.80 17.52
CA LYS A 105 -12.97 -1.69 17.42
C LYS A 105 -14.37 -2.15 17.79
N ALA A 106 -14.78 -3.33 17.33
CA ALA A 106 -16.11 -3.88 17.61
C ALA A 106 -16.29 -4.26 19.09
N ALA A 107 -15.21 -4.67 19.75
CA ALA A 107 -15.20 -4.96 21.19
C ALA A 107 -15.23 -3.70 22.08
N GLY A 108 -15.05 -2.51 21.51
CA GLY A 108 -14.91 -1.25 22.24
C GLY A 108 -13.45 -0.90 22.51
N LEU A 109 -13.10 0.39 22.32
CA LEU A 109 -11.74 0.89 22.48
C LEU A 109 -11.52 1.49 23.87
N ASP A 110 -11.63 0.65 24.90
CA ASP A 110 -11.31 0.96 26.29
C ASP A 110 -10.21 0.04 26.86
N GLY A 111 -9.56 0.47 27.94
CA GLY A 111 -8.55 -0.31 28.67
C GLY A 111 -7.51 -1.03 27.79
N GLU A 112 -7.49 -2.36 27.88
CA GLU A 112 -6.55 -3.23 27.17
C GLU A 112 -6.81 -3.28 25.65
N HIS A 113 -8.08 -3.23 25.22
CA HIS A 113 -8.43 -3.22 23.80
C HIS A 113 -7.90 -1.95 23.11
N ALA A 114 -8.01 -0.79 23.75
CA ALA A 114 -7.43 0.46 23.26
C ALA A 114 -5.91 0.37 23.10
N THR A 115 -5.23 -0.23 24.07
CA THR A 115 -3.76 -0.40 24.05
C THR A 115 -3.34 -1.34 22.92
N SER A 116 -4.03 -2.47 22.77
CA SER A 116 -3.78 -3.45 21.70
C SER A 116 -4.06 -2.86 20.32
N PHE A 117 -5.13 -2.08 20.18
CA PHE A 117 -5.45 -1.37 18.95
C PHE A 117 -4.34 -0.37 18.58
N GLY A 118 -3.87 0.42 19.56
CA GLY A 118 -2.77 1.35 19.35
C GLY A 118 -1.48 0.67 18.88
N ARG A 119 -1.15 -0.51 19.44
CA ARG A 119 0.01 -1.31 18.99
C ARG A 119 -0.14 -1.79 17.56
N LEU A 120 -1.29 -2.39 17.21
CA LEU A 120 -1.56 -2.85 15.84
C LEU A 120 -1.57 -1.69 14.84
N HIS A 121 -2.17 -0.55 15.22
CA HIS A 121 -2.16 0.65 14.40
C HIS A 121 -0.74 1.18 14.17
N GLY A 122 0.11 1.15 15.20
CA GLY A 122 1.53 1.51 15.08
C GLY A 122 2.29 0.60 14.10
N VAL A 123 2.10 -0.72 14.21
CA VAL A 123 2.67 -1.69 13.27
C VAL A 123 2.19 -1.43 11.84
N ALA A 124 0.88 -1.25 11.65
CA ALA A 124 0.30 -0.93 10.36
C ALA A 124 0.87 0.37 9.77
N SER A 125 1.10 1.39 10.60
CA SER A 125 1.67 2.67 10.19
C SER A 125 3.13 2.54 9.72
N ILE A 126 3.94 1.73 10.40
CA ILE A 126 5.33 1.46 10.00
C ILE A 126 5.36 0.71 8.65
N LEU A 127 4.53 -0.31 8.50
CA LEU A 127 4.42 -1.05 7.24
C LEU A 127 3.94 -0.16 6.09
N PHE A 128 2.97 0.71 6.37
CA PHE A 128 2.49 1.70 5.40
C PHE A 128 3.58 2.70 4.99
N LEU A 129 4.38 3.19 5.95
CA LEU A 129 5.52 4.06 5.68
C LEU A 129 6.56 3.35 4.81
N PHE A 130 6.92 2.11 5.14
CA PHE A 130 7.79 1.29 4.32
C PHE A 130 7.25 1.18 2.88
N ASN A 131 5.98 0.81 2.73
CA ASN A 131 5.35 0.67 1.41
C ASN A 131 5.33 1.99 0.63
N SER A 132 5.12 3.11 1.32
CA SER A 132 5.16 4.47 0.75
C SER A 132 6.52 4.83 0.20
N LEU A 133 7.59 4.55 0.96
CA LEU A 133 8.97 4.83 0.55
C LEU A 133 9.44 3.87 -0.55
N ALA A 134 9.06 2.60 -0.47
CA ALA A 134 9.34 1.61 -1.51
C ALA A 134 8.68 2.02 -2.85
N GLY A 135 7.41 2.42 -2.80
CA GLY A 135 6.69 2.93 -3.97
C GLY A 135 7.35 4.18 -4.57
N LEU A 136 7.73 5.15 -3.74
CA LEU A 136 8.46 6.34 -4.19
C LEU A 136 9.80 5.96 -4.83
N THR A 137 10.51 5.00 -4.25
CA THR A 137 11.78 4.51 -4.79
C THR A 137 11.61 3.97 -6.21
N LEU A 138 10.53 3.21 -6.48
CA LEU A 138 10.21 2.72 -7.83
C LEU A 138 9.79 3.84 -8.79
N VAL A 139 9.06 4.84 -8.32
CA VAL A 139 8.69 6.02 -9.12
C VAL A 139 9.95 6.80 -9.56
N VAL A 140 10.91 7.00 -8.65
CA VAL A 140 12.15 7.75 -8.95
C VAL A 140 13.12 6.93 -9.79
N ALA A 141 13.35 5.67 -9.43
CA ALA A 141 14.34 4.82 -10.10
C ALA A 141 13.85 4.23 -11.44
N GLY A 142 12.54 4.29 -11.70
CA GLY A 142 11.90 3.60 -12.82
C GLY A 142 11.83 2.08 -12.62
N LEU A 143 10.85 1.46 -13.28
CA LEU A 143 10.65 0.01 -13.23
C LEU A 143 11.62 -0.77 -14.11
N ARG A 144 12.15 -0.14 -15.15
CA ARG A 144 13.12 -0.75 -16.06
C ARG A 144 14.45 -0.04 -15.90
N ALA A 145 15.55 -0.78 -16.00
CA ALA A 145 16.85 -0.15 -16.18
C ALA A 145 16.75 0.72 -17.43
N ALA A 146 17.18 1.99 -17.36
CA ALA A 146 17.27 2.81 -18.55
C ALA A 146 18.11 2.04 -19.57
N GLU A 147 17.52 1.71 -20.73
CA GLU A 147 18.32 1.43 -21.91
C GLU A 147 19.08 2.73 -22.16
N LEU A 148 20.33 2.80 -21.70
CA LEU A 148 21.22 3.88 -22.10
C LEU A 148 21.33 3.79 -23.62
N PRO A 149 21.14 4.92 -24.34
CA PRO A 149 21.22 4.96 -25.79
C PRO A 149 22.58 4.49 -26.32
#